data_AF-A0A5C4W398-F1
#
_entry.id   AF-A0A5C4W398-F1
#
_cell.length_a   1.000
_cell.length_b   1.000
_cell.length_c   1.000
_cell.angle_alpha   90.00
_cell.angle_beta   90.00
_cell.angle_gamma   90.00
#
_symmetry.space_group_name_H-M   'P 1'
#
loop_
_entity.id
_entity.type
_entity.pdbx_description
1 polymer ?
#
loop_
_entity_poly.entity_id
_entity_poly.type
_entity_poly.pdbx_seq_one_letter_code
_entity_poly.pdbx_strand_id
1 'polypeptide(L)'
;MDRQLFDATGVGWAQLERLVAEAVSRFDPDQAEAQRKAAADRRHFDIGDVDEHGLVHLDGLMDAADGHDLDQAVARRAEVLGRLGDQSSLDVRRSKAAAELARADLALDLLIPDPHTGEVAATVPGRKV
;
A
#
# COMPACT_ATOMS: atom_id res chain seq x y z
N MET A 1 -14.19 45.46 -4.19
CA MET A 1 -12.98 44.99 -4.87
C MET A 1 -12.11 44.33 -3.81
N ASP A 2 -12.05 43.00 -3.85
CA ASP A 2 -11.39 42.13 -2.88
C ASP A 2 -9.90 42.44 -2.73
N ARG A 3 -9.45 42.50 -1.47
CA ARG A 3 -8.05 42.72 -1.06
C ARG A 3 -7.36 41.41 -0.67
N GLN A 4 -7.75 40.28 -1.26
CA GLN A 4 -7.20 38.96 -0.95
C GLN A 4 -6.22 38.41 -2.00
N LEU A 5 -5.90 39.16 -3.06
CA LEU A 5 -4.77 38.85 -3.96
C LEU A 5 -3.51 39.55 -3.43
N PHE A 6 -2.97 39.06 -2.31
CA PHE A 6 -1.65 39.48 -1.83
C PHE A 6 -0.59 38.70 -2.61
N ASP A 7 -0.12 39.31 -3.69
CA ASP A 7 1.20 39.16 -4.31
C ASP A 7 1.71 37.72 -4.59
N ALA A 8 1.21 37.14 -5.69
CA ALA A 8 1.68 35.86 -6.22
C ALA A 8 2.96 35.98 -7.09
N THR A 9 3.74 37.07 -6.97
CA THR A 9 4.91 37.29 -7.83
C THR A 9 6.22 36.70 -7.31
N GLY A 10 6.24 36.21 -6.05
CA GLY A 10 7.45 35.67 -5.40
C GLY A 10 7.34 34.23 -4.89
N VAL A 11 6.25 33.53 -5.16
CA VAL A 11 5.99 32.19 -4.60
C VAL A 11 6.28 31.14 -5.65
N GLY A 12 7.21 30.21 -5.34
CA GLY A 12 7.51 29.08 -6.22
C GLY A 12 6.28 28.20 -6.42
N TRP A 13 6.16 27.57 -7.59
CA TRP A 13 4.99 26.80 -8.00
C TRP A 13 4.50 25.78 -6.94
N ALA A 14 5.43 25.04 -6.31
CA ALA A 14 5.14 24.09 -5.24
C ALA A 14 4.60 24.72 -3.94
N GLN A 15 4.89 26.00 -3.68
CA GLN A 15 4.37 26.72 -2.52
C GLN A 15 2.97 27.28 -2.82
N LEU A 16 2.69 27.62 -4.07
CA LEU A 16 1.36 27.95 -4.57
C LEU A 16 0.43 26.74 -4.52
N GLU A 17 0.89 25.57 -4.99
CA GLU A 17 0.13 24.31 -4.91
C GLU A 17 -0.22 23.92 -3.47
N ARG A 18 0.73 24.07 -2.53
CA ARG A 18 0.46 23.83 -1.10
C ARG A 18 -0.58 24.79 -0.53
N LEU A 19 -0.51 26.08 -0.89
CA LEU A 19 -1.47 27.08 -0.43
C LEU A 19 -2.89 26.79 -0.97
N VAL A 20 -2.98 26.36 -2.24
CA VAL A 20 -4.24 25.95 -2.87
C VAL A 20 -4.78 24.69 -2.21
N ALA A 21 -3.95 23.68 -1.96
CA ALA A 21 -4.36 22.44 -1.29
C ALA A 21 -4.87 22.70 0.14
N GLU A 22 -4.20 23.58 0.89
CA GLU A 22 -4.63 24.00 2.23
C GLU A 22 -5.97 24.74 2.17
N ALA A 23 -6.15 25.65 1.21
CA ALA A 23 -7.38 26.40 1.03
C ALA A 23 -8.56 25.48 0.64
N VAL A 24 -8.36 24.54 -0.29
CA VAL A 24 -9.38 23.55 -0.67
C VAL A 24 -9.77 22.69 0.53
N SER A 25 -8.80 22.18 1.30
CA SER A 25 -9.07 21.38 2.50
C SER A 25 -9.91 22.12 3.55
N ARG A 26 -9.74 23.45 3.68
CA ARG A 26 -10.41 24.25 4.71
C ARG A 26 -11.77 24.81 4.29
N PHE A 27 -11.94 25.16 3.01
CA PHE A 27 -13.11 25.90 2.53
C PHE A 27 -13.99 25.13 1.55
N ASP A 28 -13.51 24.00 1.03
CA ASP A 28 -14.28 23.11 0.15
C ASP A 28 -14.06 21.64 0.56
N PRO A 29 -14.61 21.22 1.72
CA PRO A 29 -14.42 19.87 2.24
C PRO A 29 -15.00 18.80 1.32
N ASP A 30 -16.04 19.12 0.55
CA ASP A 30 -16.65 18.22 -0.43
C ASP A 30 -15.68 17.94 -1.59
N GLN A 31 -14.98 18.97 -2.11
CA GLN A 31 -13.89 18.76 -3.07
C GLN A 31 -12.69 18.04 -2.47
N ALA A 32 -12.31 18.33 -1.23
CA ALA A 32 -11.21 17.62 -0.58
C ALA A 32 -11.52 16.12 -0.44
N GLU A 33 -12.76 15.76 -0.10
CA GLU A 33 -13.21 14.38 -0.03
C GLU A 33 -13.30 13.73 -1.42
N ALA A 34 -13.79 14.45 -2.43
CA ALA A 34 -13.81 13.96 -3.81
C ALA A 34 -12.38 13.69 -4.34
N GLN A 35 -11.42 14.55 -4.03
CA GLN A 35 -10.01 14.36 -4.40
C GLN A 35 -9.38 13.19 -3.65
N ARG A 36 -9.70 13.00 -2.36
CA ARG A 36 -9.28 11.82 -1.60
C ARG A 36 -9.83 10.53 -2.20
N LYS A 37 -11.11 10.49 -2.56
CA LYS A 37 -11.74 9.35 -3.24
C LYS A 37 -11.06 9.07 -4.58
N ALA A 38 -10.89 10.08 -5.43
CA ALA A 38 -10.20 9.95 -6.71
C ALA A 38 -8.73 9.47 -6.56
N ALA A 39 -8.05 9.85 -5.48
CA ALA A 39 -6.71 9.34 -5.17
C ALA A 39 -6.76 7.88 -4.67
N ALA A 40 -7.76 7.51 -3.87
CA ALA A 40 -7.97 6.14 -3.42
C ALA A 40 -8.33 5.19 -4.58
N ASP A 41 -9.07 5.68 -5.57
CA ASP A 41 -9.44 4.92 -6.77
C ASP A 41 -8.23 4.56 -7.66
N ARG A 42 -7.06 5.16 -7.41
CA ARG A 42 -5.80 4.82 -8.10
C ARG A 42 -5.02 3.69 -7.42
N ARG A 43 -5.45 3.24 -6.23
CA ARG A 43 -4.76 2.16 -5.51
C ARG A 43 -4.78 0.89 -6.35
N HIS A 44 -3.63 0.25 -6.46
CA HIS A 44 -3.45 -0.99 -7.21
C HIS A 44 -2.29 -1.78 -6.62
N PHE A 45 -2.26 -3.06 -6.96
CA PHE A 45 -1.18 -3.97 -6.59
C PHE A 45 -1.08 -5.03 -7.68
N ASP A 46 -0.11 -4.84 -8.55
CA ASP A 46 0.04 -5.58 -9.79
C ASP A 46 1.30 -6.45 -9.75
N ILE A 47 1.17 -7.66 -10.30
CA ILE A 47 2.28 -8.59 -10.52
C ILE A 47 2.50 -8.65 -12.04
N GLY A 48 3.69 -8.28 -12.48
CA GLY A 48 4.08 -8.30 -13.88
C GLY A 48 4.34 -9.70 -14.42
N ASP A 49 4.64 -9.75 -15.71
CA ASP A 49 5.04 -11.00 -16.37
C ASP A 49 6.38 -11.53 -15.84
N VAL A 50 6.59 -12.84 -16.03
CA VAL A 50 7.85 -13.52 -15.71
C VAL A 50 8.92 -13.12 -16.73
N ASP A 51 10.07 -12.62 -16.25
CA ASP A 51 11.21 -12.25 -17.09
C ASP A 51 12.04 -13.48 -17.56
N GLU A 52 13.08 -13.24 -18.37
CA GLU A 52 13.96 -14.32 -18.85
C GLU A 52 14.72 -15.07 -17.75
N HIS A 53 14.73 -14.55 -16.53
CA HIS A 53 15.39 -15.12 -15.36
C HIS A 53 14.40 -15.80 -14.40
N GLY A 54 13.11 -15.84 -14.74
CA GLY A 54 12.08 -16.44 -13.89
C GLY A 54 11.64 -15.54 -12.73
N LEU A 55 11.94 -14.25 -12.78
CA LEU A 55 11.55 -13.25 -11.78
C LEU A 55 10.33 -12.48 -12.25
N VAL A 56 9.57 -11.92 -11.30
CA VAL A 56 8.43 -11.04 -11.59
C VAL A 56 8.67 -9.68 -10.96
N HIS A 57 8.28 -8.61 -11.66
CA HIS A 57 8.18 -7.29 -11.05
C HIS A 57 6.87 -7.17 -10.29
N LEU A 58 6.91 -6.49 -9.15
CA LEU A 58 5.74 -6.17 -8.35
C LEU A 58 5.65 -4.66 -8.22
N ASP A 59 4.51 -4.09 -8.57
CA ASP A 59 4.24 -2.65 -8.49
C ASP A 59 2.95 -2.41 -7.70
N GLY A 60 2.90 -1.35 -6.91
CA GLY A 60 1.71 -1.08 -6.11
C GLY A 60 1.65 0.32 -5.56
N LEU A 61 0.44 0.86 -5.53
CA LEU A 61 0.08 2.13 -4.92
C LEU A 61 -0.89 1.87 -3.77
N MET A 62 -0.46 2.19 -2.56
CA MET A 62 -1.20 1.91 -1.31
C MET A 62 -1.44 3.18 -0.50
N ASP A 63 -2.28 3.10 0.53
CA ASP A 63 -2.28 4.11 1.58
C ASP A 63 -0.90 4.18 2.24
N ALA A 64 -0.55 5.35 2.78
CA ALA A 64 0.71 5.51 3.50
C ALA A 64 0.77 4.61 4.75
N ALA A 65 -0.35 4.44 5.47
CA ALA A 65 -0.39 3.56 6.64
C ALA A 65 -0.24 2.09 6.22
N ASP A 66 -1.02 1.64 5.23
CA ASP A 66 -0.97 0.26 4.74
C ASP A 66 0.42 -0.09 4.17
N GLY A 67 1.04 0.83 3.42
CA GLY A 67 2.40 0.67 2.90
C GLY A 67 3.45 0.59 4.01
N HIS A 68 3.29 1.37 5.08
CA HIS A 68 4.16 1.30 6.24
C HIS A 68 4.03 -0.04 6.98
N ASP A 69 2.81 -0.53 7.16
CA ASP A 69 2.55 -1.83 7.78
C ASP A 69 3.13 -2.98 6.95
N LEU A 70 2.99 -2.92 5.61
CA LEU A 70 3.59 -3.89 4.70
C LEU A 70 5.13 -3.89 4.81
N ASP A 71 5.77 -2.72 4.83
CA ASP A 71 7.22 -2.62 4.99
C ASP A 71 7.69 -3.21 6.33
N GLN A 72 7.00 -2.90 7.43
CA GLN A 72 7.31 -3.47 8.74
C GLN A 72 7.18 -5.00 8.74
N ALA A 73 6.13 -5.55 8.15
CA ALA A 73 5.92 -6.99 8.07
C ALA A 73 7.04 -7.68 7.28
N VAL A 74 7.41 -7.13 6.12
CA VAL A 74 8.51 -7.63 5.27
C VAL A 74 9.86 -7.51 6.00
N ALA A 75 10.15 -6.36 6.61
CA ALA A 75 11.38 -6.13 7.34
C ALA A 75 11.53 -7.09 8.53
N ARG A 76 10.48 -7.26 9.33
CA ARG A 76 10.45 -8.21 10.46
C ARG A 76 10.74 -9.63 10.00
N ARG A 77 10.14 -10.07 8.89
CA ARG A 77 10.33 -11.42 8.38
C ARG A 77 11.71 -11.59 7.72
N ALA A 78 12.24 -10.57 7.04
CA ALA A 78 13.61 -10.58 6.50
C ALA A 78 14.67 -10.67 7.62
N GLU A 79 14.45 -10.01 8.75
CA GLU A 79 15.29 -10.13 9.95
C GLU A 79 15.26 -11.56 10.51
N VAL A 80 14.07 -12.19 10.59
CA VAL A 80 13.96 -13.59 10.99
C VAL A 80 14.74 -14.50 10.04
N LEU A 81 14.64 -14.32 8.73
CA LEU A 81 15.42 -15.10 7.76
C LEU A 81 16.93 -14.94 7.98
N GLY A 82 17.40 -13.71 8.23
CA GLY A 82 18.80 -13.45 8.55
C GLY A 82 19.27 -14.16 9.82
N ARG A 83 18.46 -14.12 10.89
CA ARG A 83 18.74 -14.83 12.16
C ARG A 83 18.72 -16.34 12.02
N LEU A 84 17.95 -16.88 11.08
CA LEU A 84 17.93 -18.30 10.72
C LEU A 84 19.08 -18.70 9.77
N GLY A 85 19.97 -17.77 9.43
CA GLY A 85 21.20 -18.05 8.70
C GLY A 85 21.16 -17.73 7.21
N ASP A 86 20.11 -17.09 6.68
CA ASP A 86 20.09 -16.64 5.28
C ASP A 86 21.11 -15.50 5.07
N GLN A 87 22.23 -15.84 4.45
CA GLN A 87 23.34 -14.91 4.16
C GLN A 87 23.15 -14.09 2.87
N SER A 88 21.99 -14.16 2.21
CA SER A 88 21.72 -13.33 1.03
C SER A 88 21.78 -11.83 1.37
N SER A 89 21.85 -10.96 0.36
CA SER A 89 21.72 -9.52 0.58
C SER A 89 20.38 -9.19 1.26
N LEU A 90 20.30 -8.03 1.91
CA LEU A 90 19.08 -7.58 2.57
C LEU A 90 17.89 -7.54 1.60
N ASP A 91 18.10 -7.04 0.39
CA ASP A 91 17.05 -6.94 -0.64
C ASP A 91 16.53 -8.32 -1.05
N VAL A 92 17.43 -9.30 -1.23
CA VAL A 92 17.04 -10.68 -1.53
C VAL A 92 16.27 -11.29 -0.36
N ARG A 93 16.68 -11.03 0.89
CA ARG A 93 15.90 -11.49 2.06
C ARG A 93 14.53 -10.82 2.15
N ARG A 94 14.40 -9.53 1.80
CA ARG A 94 13.12 -8.82 1.75
C ARG A 94 12.19 -9.42 0.68
N SER A 95 12.72 -9.71 -0.50
CA SER A 95 11.99 -10.41 -1.57
C SER A 95 11.50 -11.80 -1.10
N LYS A 96 12.39 -12.61 -0.51
CA LYS A 96 12.02 -13.90 0.09
C LYS A 96 10.98 -13.76 1.20
N ALA A 97 11.10 -12.73 2.03
CA ALA A 97 10.19 -12.46 3.14
C ALA A 97 8.76 -12.15 2.67
N ALA A 98 8.61 -11.34 1.61
CA ALA A 98 7.31 -11.10 0.98
C ALA A 98 6.69 -12.41 0.47
N ALA A 99 7.49 -13.27 -0.15
CA ALA A 99 7.03 -14.58 -0.62
C ALA A 99 6.66 -15.54 0.54
N GLU A 100 7.36 -15.46 1.68
CA GLU A 100 7.00 -16.21 2.90
C GLU A 100 5.69 -15.72 3.52
N LEU A 101 5.37 -14.42 3.46
CA LEU A 101 4.06 -13.90 3.88
C LEU A 101 2.95 -14.49 3.00
N ALA A 102 3.12 -14.44 1.68
CA ALA A 102 2.16 -15.03 0.74
C ALA A 102 2.02 -16.56 0.93
N ARG A 103 3.11 -17.28 1.18
CA ARG A 103 3.06 -18.73 1.48
C ARG A 103 2.32 -19.02 2.76
N ALA A 104 2.50 -18.20 3.80
CA ALA A 104 1.79 -18.36 5.07
C ALA A 104 0.28 -18.12 4.92
N ASP A 105 -0.11 -17.10 4.15
CA ASP A 105 -1.52 -16.82 3.85
C ASP A 105 -2.18 -17.97 3.07
N LEU A 106 -1.48 -18.49 2.06
CA LEU A 106 -1.97 -19.61 1.24
C LEU A 106 -1.92 -20.99 1.93
N ALA A 107 -1.41 -21.09 3.17
CA ALA A 107 -1.20 -22.37 3.83
C ALA A 107 -2.50 -23.03 4.28
N LEU A 108 -3.54 -22.25 4.55
CA LEU A 108 -4.85 -22.72 5.01
C LEU A 108 -5.96 -22.04 4.21
N ASP A 109 -7.14 -22.63 4.24
CA ASP A 109 -8.33 -21.99 3.70
C ASP A 109 -8.73 -20.79 4.57
N LEU A 110 -9.06 -19.66 3.93
CA LEU A 110 -9.62 -18.52 4.64
C LEU A 110 -11.10 -18.79 4.91
N LEU A 111 -11.46 -18.79 6.18
CA LEU A 111 -12.84 -18.92 6.63
C LEU A 111 -13.47 -17.54 6.72
N ILE A 112 -14.60 -17.34 6.04
CA ILE A 112 -15.40 -16.12 6.12
C ILE A 112 -16.54 -16.40 7.10
N PRO A 113 -16.47 -15.88 8.33
CA PRO A 113 -17.55 -16.06 9.30
C PRO A 113 -18.73 -15.15 8.96
N ASP A 114 -19.94 -15.63 9.23
CA ASP A 114 -21.11 -14.77 9.32
C ASP A 114 -20.97 -13.85 10.55
N PRO A 115 -21.09 -12.53 10.38
CA PRO A 115 -20.81 -11.57 11.45
C PRO A 115 -21.83 -11.58 12.59
N HIS A 116 -23.00 -12.20 12.40
CA HIS A 116 -24.08 -12.23 13.39
C HIS A 116 -24.15 -13.56 14.14
N THR A 117 -23.76 -14.66 13.51
CA THR A 117 -23.87 -16.01 14.05
C THR A 117 -22.51 -16.62 14.42
N GLY A 118 -21.41 -16.16 13.81
CA GLY A 118 -20.06 -16.70 13.99
C GLY A 118 -19.83 -18.04 13.29
N GLU A 119 -20.83 -18.58 12.59
CA GLU A 119 -20.68 -19.78 11.76
C GLU A 119 -19.92 -19.46 10.47
N VAL A 120 -19.29 -20.47 9.86
CA VAL A 120 -18.57 -20.28 8.59
C VAL A 120 -19.59 -20.11 7.46
N ALA A 121 -19.69 -18.90 6.92
CA ALA A 121 -20.57 -18.56 5.81
C ALA A 121 -19.96 -18.94 4.45
N ALA A 122 -18.64 -18.82 4.32
CA ALA A 122 -17.92 -19.18 3.10
C ALA A 122 -16.46 -19.57 3.39
N THR A 123 -15.84 -20.21 2.40
CA THR A 123 -14.44 -20.62 2.47
C THR A 123 -13.75 -20.24 1.17
N VAL A 124 -12.59 -19.58 1.28
CA VAL A 124 -11.70 -19.30 0.15
C VAL A 124 -10.52 -20.27 0.25
N PRO A 125 -10.32 -21.15 -0.76
CA PRO A 125 -9.34 -22.20 -0.67
C PRO A 125 -7.91 -21.64 -0.67
N GLY A 126 -7.06 -22.19 0.20
CA GLY A 126 -5.61 -22.00 0.13
C GLY A 126 -5.00 -22.79 -1.04
N ARG A 127 -3.66 -22.88 -1.05
CA ARG A 127 -2.94 -23.65 -2.06
C ARG A 127 -3.12 -25.15 -1.82
N LYS A 128 -3.70 -25.86 -2.79
CA LYS A 128 -3.73 -27.33 -2.81
C LYS A 128 -2.39 -27.87 -3.32
N VAL A 129 -1.83 -28.83 -2.59
CA VAL A 129 -0.58 -29.54 -2.94
C VAL A 129 -0.89 -30.77 -3.77
#